data_AF-A0A7J6NH72-F1
#
_entry.id   AF-A0A7J6NH72-F1
#
_cell.length_a   1.000
_cell.length_b   1.000
_cell.length_c   1.000
_cell.angle_alpha   90.00
_cell.angle_beta   90.00
_cell.angle_gamma   90.00
#
_symmetry.space_group_name_H-M   'P 1'
#
loop_
_entity.id
_entity.type
_entity.pdbx_description
1 polymer ?
#
loop_
_entity_poly.entity_id
_entity_poly.type
_entity_poly.pdbx_seq_one_letter_code
_entity_poly.pdbx_strand_id
1 'polypeptide(L)'
;MSSSSSPSLAAPPSAATTATPSVPDCEMAPSSQPSYADNSGVVISNGFNGTGFRMPPHPNREAEPHYDMHTLNHLPDTIMAGHRLWVFYRMQISRSASSQYCWMAVSSPADAFMSPPTGWSDRWMTATVARDWRKSEYRPNEKHTWPLVCYDHSLWYERGSMRLDTSRVTENVPAGDLKLTPPNPRPSVSIHVVRWANPEAANEWDFPSWGETGSTISDAYIVSLLGELYRRVGPDYEVLTTYVKCSAELDKISERAIACQLTGRHRAGMYFLWVCEFEDSCNPNIGGFVARDPFFNLLTRMEAIGICTRFPHTSHLHRTIVAKDLYSHLCLQEDLRLPKCVKVSRGSVITSAHSAAQSALDNLRILMDNKPLVRGGVCKLGYSWEAMDVRTFNAEASSLASQMQDILLQPTCRNDSVLVQEREPNSLEMRFITTMGEVRHVTYSTFARISEDGLYRDFERSMDRTEAAQRWFNGDVAGLQEAESICHTCMRAWQRWMLTESDQPAPALRYDFIIGRDENDKLTVYLGELCELGFSIMDYPYAERDVFGAVVDSISWDRPCRHAGVNKLQPQSPPRGLCLSGAKLPVKPPTVSEESMQH
;
A
#
# COMPACT_ATOMS: atom_id res chain seq x y z
N MET A 1 -63.50 -24.57 26.57
CA MET A 1 -64.37 -23.77 25.67
C MET A 1 -63.42 -22.85 24.90
N SER A 2 -62.95 -23.33 23.75
CA SER A 2 -63.46 -23.01 22.39
C SER A 2 -62.74 -21.78 21.83
N SER A 3 -61.65 -21.96 21.07
CA SER A 3 -61.60 -22.26 19.63
C SER A 3 -61.59 -21.00 18.77
N SER A 4 -60.44 -20.76 18.14
CA SER A 4 -60.22 -20.41 16.72
C SER A 4 -61.28 -19.60 15.96
N SER A 5 -60.83 -18.49 15.38
CA SER A 5 -61.36 -17.99 14.10
C SER A 5 -60.26 -17.23 13.33
N SER A 6 -59.91 -17.77 12.15
CA SER A 6 -59.20 -17.08 11.07
C SER A 6 -60.08 -15.98 10.45
N PRO A 7 -59.49 -14.98 9.78
CA PRO A 7 -59.76 -14.81 8.34
C PRO A 7 -58.49 -14.36 7.55
N SER A 8 -58.19 -14.96 6.41
CA SER A 8 -58.66 -14.68 5.03
C SER A 8 -57.83 -13.63 4.27
N LEU A 9 -57.27 -14.08 3.15
CA LEU A 9 -56.53 -13.36 2.12
C LEU A 9 -57.30 -12.15 1.55
N ALA A 10 -56.58 -11.06 1.29
CA ALA A 10 -56.96 -10.02 0.33
C ALA A 10 -55.74 -9.60 -0.50
N ALA A 11 -55.97 -9.47 -1.81
CA ALA A 11 -55.01 -9.15 -2.86
C ALA A 11 -54.43 -7.72 -2.76
N PRO A 12 -53.24 -7.44 -3.33
CA PRO A 12 -52.65 -6.12 -3.31
C PRO A 12 -53.33 -5.18 -4.33
N PRO A 13 -53.56 -3.90 -4.00
CA PRO A 13 -53.97 -2.91 -4.98
C PRO A 13 -52.79 -2.38 -5.81
N SER A 14 -53.18 -1.98 -7.01
CA SER A 14 -52.42 -1.47 -8.15
C SER A 14 -51.53 -0.26 -7.87
N ALA A 15 -50.45 -0.22 -8.63
CA ALA A 15 -49.49 0.87 -8.76
C ALA A 15 -50.14 2.25 -9.02
N ALA A 16 -49.70 3.24 -8.26
CA ALA A 16 -49.88 4.65 -8.56
C ALA A 16 -48.52 5.26 -8.95
N THR A 17 -48.49 5.79 -10.16
CA THR A 17 -47.41 6.52 -10.82
C THR A 17 -47.14 7.83 -10.08
N THR A 18 -45.94 8.01 -9.56
CA THR A 18 -45.44 9.31 -9.10
C THR A 18 -44.35 9.80 -10.05
N ALA A 19 -44.61 10.97 -10.62
CA ALA A 19 -43.79 11.68 -11.58
C ALA A 19 -42.45 12.12 -11.00
N THR A 20 -41.39 11.90 -11.78
CA THR A 20 -40.06 12.48 -11.60
C THR A 20 -40.07 13.95 -12.04
N PRO A 21 -39.49 14.89 -11.27
CA PRO A 21 -39.28 16.24 -11.73
C PRO A 21 -38.07 16.31 -12.68
N SER A 22 -38.30 16.92 -13.83
CA SER A 22 -37.32 17.25 -14.87
C SER A 22 -36.29 18.26 -14.38
N VAL A 23 -35.01 17.91 -14.48
CA VAL A 23 -33.87 18.83 -14.33
C VAL A 23 -33.57 19.46 -15.70
N PRO A 24 -33.25 20.77 -15.81
CA PRO A 24 -33.06 21.43 -17.09
C PRO A 24 -31.73 21.05 -17.74
N ASP A 25 -31.78 20.83 -19.05
CA ASP A 25 -30.62 20.68 -19.93
C ASP A 25 -29.74 21.93 -19.89
N CYS A 26 -28.48 21.75 -19.48
CA CYS A 26 -27.45 22.76 -19.59
C CYS A 26 -26.48 22.33 -20.70
N GLU A 27 -26.63 22.96 -21.87
CA GLU A 27 -25.73 22.81 -23.02
C GLU A 27 -24.29 23.17 -22.62
N MET A 28 -23.41 22.18 -22.61
CA MET A 28 -21.96 22.38 -22.48
C MET A 28 -21.36 22.56 -23.88
N ALA A 29 -20.92 23.79 -24.17
CA ALA A 29 -20.12 24.12 -25.34
C ALA A 29 -18.77 23.37 -25.35
N PRO A 30 -18.19 23.07 -26.52
CA PRO A 30 -16.98 22.28 -26.63
C PRO A 30 -15.76 23.08 -26.13
N SER A 31 -15.18 22.67 -25.01
CA SER A 31 -13.90 23.19 -24.54
C SER A 31 -12.76 22.66 -25.42
N SER A 32 -12.08 23.58 -26.08
CA SER A 32 -10.86 23.38 -26.85
C SER A 32 -9.78 22.61 -26.08
N GLN A 33 -9.28 21.54 -26.69
CA GLN A 33 -8.06 20.83 -26.26
C GLN A 33 -6.85 21.79 -26.25
N PRO A 34 -6.02 21.82 -25.20
CA PRO A 34 -4.69 22.39 -25.31
C PRO A 34 -3.76 21.35 -25.97
N SER A 35 -3.23 21.70 -27.13
CA SER A 35 -2.13 20.99 -27.77
C SER A 35 -0.87 21.10 -26.90
N TYR A 36 -0.39 19.99 -26.36
CA TYR A 36 0.96 19.94 -25.79
C TYR A 36 1.96 19.96 -26.94
N ALA A 37 2.46 21.17 -27.23
CA ALA A 37 3.63 21.36 -28.06
C ALA A 37 4.89 21.07 -27.24
N ASP A 38 5.74 20.26 -27.86
CA ASP A 38 7.10 19.91 -27.50
C ASP A 38 7.92 21.18 -27.18
N ASN A 39 8.30 21.36 -25.92
CA ASN A 39 9.18 22.45 -25.47
C ASN A 39 10.52 21.88 -25.00
N SER A 40 11.32 21.48 -25.99
CA SER A 40 12.76 21.34 -25.86
C SER A 40 13.39 22.70 -25.55
N GLY A 41 14.08 22.81 -24.41
CA GLY A 41 15.16 23.77 -24.22
C GLY A 41 14.78 25.13 -23.60
N VAL A 42 14.64 25.17 -22.28
CA VAL A 42 14.87 26.38 -21.50
C VAL A 42 16.14 26.18 -20.68
N VAL A 43 17.24 26.82 -21.11
CA VAL A 43 18.48 26.93 -20.35
C VAL A 43 18.32 28.09 -19.37
N ILE A 44 18.09 27.78 -18.10
CA ILE A 44 18.20 28.75 -17.00
C ILE A 44 19.62 28.67 -16.45
N SER A 45 20.44 29.66 -16.76
CA SER A 45 21.75 29.85 -16.16
C SER A 45 21.61 30.51 -14.79
N ASN A 46 21.65 29.72 -13.70
CA ASN A 46 21.82 30.25 -12.35
C ASN A 46 23.23 29.94 -11.86
N GLY A 47 24.06 31.00 -11.80
CA GLY A 47 25.34 30.97 -11.11
C GLY A 47 25.11 31.04 -9.62
N PHE A 48 25.29 29.93 -8.91
CA PHE A 48 25.49 29.90 -7.47
C PHE A 48 26.41 28.72 -7.11
N ASN A 49 27.63 29.04 -6.71
CA ASN A 49 28.59 28.09 -6.15
C ASN A 49 28.24 27.83 -4.68
N GLY A 50 27.28 26.94 -4.47
CA GLY A 50 27.06 26.23 -3.21
C GLY A 50 26.72 24.81 -3.59
N THR A 51 27.27 23.81 -2.92
CA THR A 51 26.98 22.39 -3.15
C THR A 51 25.54 22.08 -2.73
N GLY A 52 24.56 22.57 -3.50
CA GLY A 52 23.17 22.19 -3.41
C GLY A 52 23.06 20.75 -3.86
N PHE A 53 22.59 19.89 -2.98
CA PHE A 53 22.25 18.52 -3.32
C PHE A 53 21.09 18.57 -4.30
N ARG A 54 21.39 18.48 -5.60
CA ARG A 54 20.39 18.31 -6.64
C ARG A 54 19.86 16.90 -6.47
N MET A 55 18.54 16.72 -6.33
CA MET A 55 17.94 15.40 -6.53
C MET A 55 18.55 14.85 -7.82
N PRO A 56 19.17 13.66 -7.80
CA PRO A 56 19.74 13.11 -9.00
C PRO A 56 18.62 13.06 -10.04
N PRO A 57 18.86 13.49 -11.30
CA PRO A 57 17.87 13.28 -12.34
C PRO A 57 17.50 11.80 -12.31
N HIS A 58 16.19 11.53 -12.43
CA HIS A 58 15.69 10.15 -12.47
C HIS A 58 16.60 9.36 -13.41
N PRO A 59 17.18 8.22 -12.97
CA PRO A 59 18.02 7.44 -13.88
C PRO A 59 17.18 7.18 -15.14
N ASN A 60 17.71 7.55 -16.31
CA ASN A 60 17.13 7.18 -17.59
C ASN A 60 17.11 5.64 -17.63
N ARG A 61 16.02 5.05 -17.17
CA ARG A 61 15.76 3.61 -17.13
C ARG A 61 15.18 3.14 -18.47
N GLU A 62 15.48 3.83 -19.57
CA GLU A 62 15.20 3.38 -20.94
C GLU A 62 15.88 2.02 -21.26
N ALA A 63 16.88 1.63 -20.46
CA ALA A 63 17.57 0.35 -20.57
C ALA A 63 16.99 -0.77 -19.67
N GLU A 64 15.87 -0.56 -18.97
CA GLU A 64 15.27 -1.64 -18.21
C GLU A 64 14.70 -2.71 -19.14
N PRO A 65 14.87 -4.00 -18.81
CA PRO A 65 14.26 -5.08 -19.58
C PRO A 65 12.74 -4.87 -19.58
N HIS A 66 12.21 -4.56 -20.75
CA HIS A 66 10.78 -4.44 -20.99
C HIS A 66 10.35 -5.70 -21.73
N TYR A 67 9.46 -6.50 -21.13
CA TYR A 67 8.84 -7.58 -21.87
C TYR A 67 7.95 -6.99 -22.98
N ASP A 68 8.31 -7.22 -24.24
CA ASP A 68 7.48 -6.84 -25.38
C ASP A 68 6.35 -7.86 -25.58
N MET A 69 5.15 -7.48 -25.16
CA MET A 69 3.91 -8.26 -25.31
C MET A 69 3.53 -8.54 -26.77
N HIS A 70 4.15 -7.84 -27.72
CA HIS A 70 3.77 -7.87 -29.12
C HIS A 70 4.80 -8.54 -30.02
N THR A 71 5.86 -9.12 -29.46
CA THR A 71 6.81 -9.92 -30.24
C THR A 71 6.08 -11.09 -30.91
N LEU A 72 6.25 -11.24 -32.23
CA LEU A 72 5.58 -12.26 -33.05
C LEU A 72 6.54 -13.36 -33.54
N ASN A 73 7.84 -13.25 -33.26
CA ASN A 73 8.88 -14.06 -33.91
C ASN A 73 8.78 -15.56 -33.57
N HIS A 74 8.15 -15.90 -32.45
CA HIS A 74 7.92 -17.29 -32.02
C HIS A 74 6.64 -17.91 -32.59
N LEU A 75 5.78 -17.13 -33.25
CA LEU A 75 4.53 -17.62 -33.83
C LEU A 75 4.63 -17.81 -35.35
N PRO A 76 3.94 -18.82 -35.90
CA PRO A 76 3.85 -19.03 -37.34
C PRO A 76 3.03 -17.93 -38.02
N ASP A 77 3.11 -17.84 -39.34
CA ASP A 77 2.37 -16.84 -40.12
C ASP A 77 0.86 -16.98 -40.01
N THR A 78 0.37 -18.20 -39.73
CA THR A 78 -1.05 -18.48 -39.54
C THR A 78 -1.24 -19.51 -38.42
N ILE A 79 -2.24 -19.28 -37.58
CA ILE A 79 -2.70 -20.24 -36.57
C ILE A 79 -4.17 -20.55 -36.87
N MET A 80 -4.46 -21.81 -37.18
CA MET A 80 -5.81 -22.23 -37.59
C MET A 80 -6.76 -22.35 -36.40
N ALA A 81 -8.05 -22.13 -36.64
CA ALA A 81 -9.11 -22.46 -35.70
C ALA A 81 -9.02 -23.94 -35.29
N GLY A 82 -9.27 -24.21 -34.01
CA GLY A 82 -9.13 -25.54 -33.43
C GLY A 82 -7.69 -25.92 -33.02
N HIS A 83 -6.68 -25.12 -33.36
CA HIS A 83 -5.31 -25.37 -32.90
C HIS A 83 -5.21 -25.18 -31.39
N ARG A 84 -4.61 -26.16 -30.69
CA ARG A 84 -4.38 -26.09 -29.24
C ARG A 84 -3.03 -25.43 -28.96
N LEU A 85 -3.01 -24.50 -28.03
CA LEU A 85 -1.81 -23.77 -27.64
C LEU A 85 -1.84 -23.43 -26.14
N TRP A 86 -0.77 -22.82 -25.66
CA TRP A 86 -0.66 -22.28 -24.32
C TRP A 86 -0.84 -20.77 -24.33
N VAL A 87 -1.62 -20.28 -23.39
CA VAL A 87 -1.96 -18.88 -23.19
C VAL A 87 -1.55 -18.46 -21.79
N PHE A 88 -0.84 -17.36 -21.65
CA PHE A 88 -0.64 -16.73 -20.36
C PHE A 88 -1.91 -15.97 -19.98
N TYR A 89 -2.74 -16.58 -19.14
CA TYR A 89 -3.94 -15.95 -18.62
C TYR A 89 -3.57 -14.86 -17.62
N ARG A 90 -4.24 -13.70 -17.70
CA ARG A 90 -4.11 -12.59 -16.75
C ARG A 90 -5.48 -12.01 -16.46
N MET A 91 -5.97 -12.23 -15.25
CA MET A 91 -7.30 -11.82 -14.80
C MET A 91 -7.59 -10.33 -15.01
N GLN A 92 -6.55 -9.49 -14.94
CA GLN A 92 -6.67 -8.03 -14.85
C GLN A 92 -6.31 -7.25 -16.13
N ILE A 93 -5.62 -7.87 -17.11
CA ILE A 93 -5.35 -7.24 -18.43
C ILE A 93 -6.40 -7.59 -19.46
N SER A 94 -7.02 -8.76 -19.27
CA SER A 94 -8.29 -9.10 -19.87
C SER A 94 -9.32 -8.11 -19.35
N ARG A 95 -9.64 -7.06 -20.11
CA ARG A 95 -10.98 -6.44 -20.30
C ARG A 95 -10.90 -4.95 -20.64
N SER A 96 -11.83 -4.51 -21.48
CA SER A 96 -12.14 -3.08 -21.63
C SER A 96 -12.55 -2.53 -20.27
N ALA A 97 -12.36 -1.23 -20.06
CA ALA A 97 -12.79 -0.47 -18.87
C ALA A 97 -14.29 -0.59 -18.50
N SER A 98 -15.04 -1.49 -19.15
CA SER A 98 -16.48 -1.70 -19.03
C SER A 98 -16.90 -3.05 -18.43
N SER A 99 -16.01 -4.03 -18.23
CA SER A 99 -16.47 -5.34 -17.73
C SER A 99 -16.16 -5.55 -16.25
N GLN A 100 -17.22 -5.54 -15.46
CA GLN A 100 -17.30 -5.75 -14.00
C GLN A 100 -16.86 -7.15 -13.52
N TYR A 101 -16.20 -7.95 -14.34
CA TYR A 101 -16.05 -9.38 -14.06
C TYR A 101 -14.57 -9.81 -14.10
N CYS A 102 -13.94 -9.94 -12.92
CA CYS A 102 -12.64 -10.58 -12.76
C CYS A 102 -12.84 -12.06 -12.39
N TRP A 103 -12.23 -12.98 -13.14
CA TRP A 103 -12.42 -14.42 -12.96
C TRP A 103 -11.12 -15.07 -12.53
N MET A 104 -11.20 -16.01 -11.60
CA MET A 104 -10.10 -16.89 -11.27
C MET A 104 -10.41 -18.29 -11.79
N ALA A 105 -9.38 -18.94 -12.31
CA ALA A 105 -9.46 -20.33 -12.70
C ALA A 105 -9.19 -21.21 -11.48
N VAL A 106 -10.18 -21.98 -11.06
CA VAL A 106 -10.10 -22.78 -9.85
C VAL A 106 -9.76 -24.24 -10.16
N SER A 107 -8.87 -24.85 -9.38
CA SER A 107 -8.37 -26.22 -9.62
C SER A 107 -9.43 -27.29 -9.40
N SER A 108 -10.33 -27.11 -8.44
CA SER A 108 -11.42 -28.03 -8.12
C SER A 108 -12.68 -27.29 -7.67
N PRO A 109 -13.88 -27.91 -7.76
CA PRO A 109 -15.07 -27.31 -7.17
C PRO A 109 -14.92 -27.06 -5.66
N ALA A 110 -14.16 -27.91 -4.96
CA ALA A 110 -13.89 -27.72 -3.53
C ALA A 110 -13.16 -26.40 -3.28
N ASP A 111 -12.11 -26.09 -4.04
CA ASP A 111 -11.36 -24.82 -3.89
C ASP A 111 -12.22 -23.57 -4.19
N ALA A 112 -13.36 -23.74 -4.86
CA ALA A 112 -14.26 -22.67 -5.22
C ALA A 112 -15.45 -22.51 -4.27
N PHE A 113 -15.92 -23.61 -3.67
CA PHE A 113 -17.04 -23.62 -2.72
C PHE A 113 -16.59 -23.56 -1.26
N MET A 114 -15.32 -23.88 -0.99
CA MET A 114 -14.71 -23.61 0.30
C MET A 114 -14.48 -22.11 0.43
N SER A 115 -14.98 -21.53 1.51
CA SER A 115 -14.69 -20.14 1.87
C SER A 115 -13.38 -20.11 2.67
N PRO A 116 -12.39 -19.28 2.27
CA PRO A 116 -12.38 -18.38 1.12
C PRO A 116 -12.03 -19.09 -0.21
N PRO A 117 -12.68 -18.73 -1.33
CA PRO A 117 -12.37 -19.35 -2.62
C PRO A 117 -10.99 -18.93 -3.10
N THR A 118 -10.26 -19.90 -3.66
CA THR A 118 -8.87 -19.73 -4.09
C THR A 118 -8.68 -20.24 -5.51
N GLY A 119 -8.06 -19.44 -6.37
CA GLY A 119 -7.87 -19.79 -7.77
C GLY A 119 -6.79 -18.97 -8.45
N TRP A 120 -6.41 -19.36 -9.66
CA TRP A 120 -5.36 -18.73 -10.42
C TRP A 120 -5.88 -17.48 -11.13
N SER A 121 -5.28 -16.33 -10.84
CA SER A 121 -5.53 -15.09 -11.56
C SER A 121 -4.55 -14.90 -12.71
N ASP A 122 -3.31 -15.37 -12.56
CA ASP A 122 -2.28 -15.26 -13.59
C ASP A 122 -1.53 -16.59 -13.71
N ARG A 123 -1.48 -17.20 -14.90
CA ARG A 123 -0.67 -18.39 -15.19
C ARG A 123 -0.77 -18.81 -16.64
N TRP A 124 0.14 -19.67 -17.07
CA TRP A 124 -0.06 -20.42 -18.30
C TRP A 124 -1.23 -21.42 -18.20
N MET A 125 -2.04 -21.44 -19.26
CA MET A 125 -3.23 -22.28 -19.43
C MET A 125 -3.29 -22.84 -20.84
N THR A 126 -3.94 -23.99 -20.99
CA THR A 126 -4.25 -24.52 -22.31
C THR A 126 -5.48 -23.82 -22.89
N ALA A 127 -5.44 -23.51 -24.17
CA ALA A 127 -6.55 -22.94 -24.90
C ALA A 127 -6.58 -23.45 -26.34
N THR A 128 -7.74 -23.29 -26.97
CA THR A 128 -7.97 -23.61 -28.37
C THR A 128 -8.26 -22.34 -29.15
N VAL A 129 -7.61 -22.14 -30.29
CA VAL A 129 -7.85 -20.99 -31.17
C VAL A 129 -9.28 -21.01 -31.71
N ALA A 130 -10.04 -19.94 -31.47
CA ALA A 130 -11.46 -19.88 -31.78
C ALA A 130 -11.74 -19.55 -33.25
N ARG A 131 -10.84 -18.82 -33.91
CA ARG A 131 -10.91 -18.47 -35.34
C ARG A 131 -9.51 -18.39 -35.93
N ASP A 132 -9.38 -18.65 -37.22
CA ASP A 132 -8.12 -18.49 -37.94
C ASP A 132 -7.52 -17.11 -37.67
N TRP A 133 -6.23 -17.08 -37.37
CA TRP A 133 -5.49 -15.85 -37.11
C TRP A 133 -4.26 -15.78 -38.02
N ARG A 134 -3.99 -14.59 -38.55
CA ARG A 134 -2.86 -14.33 -39.45
C ARG A 134 -1.96 -13.25 -38.87
N LYS A 135 -0.66 -13.53 -38.86
CA LYS A 135 0.38 -12.62 -38.38
C LYS A 135 0.39 -11.29 -39.14
N SER A 136 0.04 -11.31 -40.43
CA SER A 136 -0.06 -10.11 -41.28
C SER A 136 -1.17 -9.13 -40.85
N GLU A 137 -2.20 -9.62 -40.17
CA GLU A 137 -3.36 -8.85 -39.73
C GLU A 137 -3.18 -8.29 -38.32
N TYR A 138 -2.20 -8.78 -37.57
CA TYR A 138 -1.95 -8.35 -36.20
C TYR A 138 -1.57 -6.88 -36.12
N ARG A 139 -2.26 -6.15 -35.26
CA ARG A 139 -1.97 -4.76 -34.89
C ARG A 139 -1.89 -4.68 -33.36
N PRO A 140 -0.71 -4.37 -32.79
CA PRO A 140 -0.53 -4.27 -31.34
C PRO A 140 -1.58 -3.41 -30.63
N ASN A 141 -1.99 -2.30 -31.25
CA ASN A 141 -2.91 -1.34 -30.66
C ASN A 141 -4.40 -1.67 -30.87
N GLU A 142 -4.73 -2.75 -31.58
CA GLU A 142 -6.11 -3.10 -31.94
C GLU A 142 -6.45 -4.51 -31.43
N LYS A 143 -7.02 -4.61 -30.22
CA LYS A 143 -7.32 -5.90 -29.55
C LYS A 143 -8.11 -6.89 -30.42
N HIS A 144 -8.98 -6.40 -31.30
CA HIS A 144 -9.78 -7.26 -32.19
C HIS A 144 -8.97 -7.96 -33.30
N THR A 145 -7.71 -7.56 -33.52
CA THR A 145 -6.76 -8.20 -34.44
C THR A 145 -5.89 -9.26 -33.78
N TRP A 146 -5.96 -9.37 -32.44
CA TRP A 146 -5.20 -10.36 -31.70
C TRP A 146 -5.81 -11.76 -31.86
N PRO A 147 -5.04 -12.83 -31.61
CA PRO A 147 -5.57 -14.19 -31.57
C PRO A 147 -6.72 -14.33 -30.59
N LEU A 148 -7.88 -14.77 -31.10
CA LEU A 148 -9.03 -15.11 -30.27
C LEU A 148 -8.90 -16.56 -29.82
N VAL A 149 -8.81 -16.79 -28.52
CA VAL A 149 -8.67 -18.11 -27.92
C VAL A 149 -9.88 -18.46 -27.07
N CYS A 150 -10.11 -19.75 -26.88
CA CYS A 150 -11.08 -20.33 -25.97
C CYS A 150 -10.31 -21.14 -24.93
N TYR A 151 -10.32 -20.74 -23.67
CA TYR A 151 -9.63 -21.49 -22.62
C TYR A 151 -10.24 -22.89 -22.45
N ASP A 152 -9.39 -23.90 -22.31
CA ASP A 152 -9.82 -25.30 -22.10
C ASP A 152 -10.27 -25.55 -20.64
N HIS A 153 -9.99 -24.61 -19.72
CA HIS A 153 -10.37 -24.70 -18.31
C HIS A 153 -11.87 -24.52 -18.12
N SER A 154 -12.48 -25.27 -17.20
CA SER A 154 -13.94 -25.37 -17.04
C SER A 154 -14.50 -24.77 -15.74
N LEU A 155 -13.62 -24.39 -14.81
CA LEU A 155 -13.99 -23.90 -13.48
C LEU A 155 -13.52 -22.46 -13.31
N TRP A 156 -14.39 -21.53 -13.67
CA TRP A 156 -14.17 -20.09 -13.57
C TRP A 156 -15.09 -19.50 -12.52
N TYR A 157 -14.53 -18.71 -11.61
CA TYR A 157 -15.26 -18.10 -10.51
C TYR A 157 -14.95 -16.61 -10.46
N GLU A 158 -15.97 -15.80 -10.22
CA GLU A 158 -15.78 -14.39 -9.94
C GLU A 158 -15.37 -14.15 -8.49
N ARG A 159 -15.01 -12.89 -8.19
CA ARG A 159 -14.73 -12.39 -6.83
C ARG A 159 -15.79 -12.80 -5.80
N GLY A 160 -17.07 -12.64 -6.13
CA GLY A 160 -18.21 -12.97 -5.26
C GLY A 160 -18.40 -14.46 -4.97
N SER A 161 -17.56 -15.34 -5.52
CA SER A 161 -17.70 -16.80 -5.50
C SER A 161 -18.81 -17.34 -6.41
N MET A 162 -19.36 -16.53 -7.32
CA MET A 162 -20.28 -17.04 -8.34
C MET A 162 -19.50 -17.77 -9.44
N ARG A 163 -19.98 -18.95 -9.81
CA ARG A 163 -19.43 -19.69 -10.94
C ARG A 163 -19.87 -19.04 -12.24
N LEU A 164 -18.96 -18.94 -13.20
CA LEU A 164 -19.31 -18.58 -14.58
C LEU A 164 -20.15 -19.69 -15.22
N ASP A 165 -21.36 -19.36 -15.66
CA ASP A 165 -22.26 -20.29 -16.35
C ASP A 165 -21.96 -20.40 -17.86
N THR A 166 -20.74 -20.03 -18.28
CA THR A 166 -20.31 -20.27 -19.66
C THR A 166 -19.39 -21.48 -19.69
N SER A 167 -19.69 -22.40 -20.60
CA SER A 167 -18.88 -23.59 -20.81
C SER A 167 -17.48 -23.26 -21.32
N ARG A 168 -17.25 -22.04 -21.81
CA ARG A 168 -16.03 -21.59 -22.50
C ARG A 168 -15.80 -20.08 -22.31
N VAL A 169 -14.66 -19.72 -21.72
CA VAL A 169 -14.16 -18.33 -21.67
C VAL A 169 -13.39 -18.07 -22.96
N THR A 170 -13.77 -17.02 -23.70
CA THR A 170 -13.07 -16.60 -24.92
C THR A 170 -12.47 -15.21 -24.77
N GLU A 171 -11.26 -15.03 -25.27
CA GLU A 171 -10.53 -13.76 -25.14
C GLU A 171 -9.58 -13.51 -26.33
N ASN A 172 -9.41 -12.24 -26.69
CA ASN A 172 -8.35 -11.80 -27.59
C ASN A 172 -7.06 -11.58 -26.79
N VAL A 173 -6.02 -12.35 -27.09
CA VAL A 173 -4.80 -12.42 -26.26
C VAL A 173 -3.60 -11.89 -27.04
N PRO A 174 -2.72 -11.08 -26.43
CA PRO A 174 -1.55 -10.53 -27.10
C PRO A 174 -0.57 -11.65 -27.50
N ALA A 175 0.17 -11.44 -28.59
CA ALA A 175 0.95 -12.52 -29.20
C ALA A 175 2.10 -13.04 -28.32
N GLY A 176 2.70 -12.19 -27.49
CA GLY A 176 3.72 -12.57 -26.51
C GLY A 176 3.21 -13.57 -25.47
N ASP A 177 1.93 -13.50 -25.14
CA ASP A 177 1.27 -14.39 -24.18
C ASP A 177 0.82 -15.72 -24.78
N LEU A 178 1.33 -16.08 -25.96
CA LEU A 178 1.04 -17.35 -26.64
C LEU A 178 2.28 -18.21 -26.82
N LYS A 179 2.15 -19.51 -26.60
CA LYS A 179 3.17 -20.51 -26.91
C LYS A 179 2.57 -21.73 -27.59
N LEU A 180 3.21 -22.20 -28.66
CA LEU A 180 2.85 -23.47 -29.30
C LEU A 180 3.40 -24.69 -28.56
N THR A 181 4.45 -24.50 -27.76
CA THR A 181 5.04 -25.53 -26.92
C THR A 181 4.67 -25.32 -25.46
N PRO A 182 4.66 -26.39 -24.64
CA PRO A 182 4.45 -26.26 -23.21
C PRO A 182 5.41 -25.24 -22.58
N PRO A 183 4.92 -24.35 -21.70
CA PRO A 183 5.76 -23.40 -20.98
C PRO A 183 6.65 -24.13 -19.97
N ASN A 184 7.57 -23.37 -19.35
CA ASN A 184 8.32 -23.86 -18.22
C ASN A 184 7.35 -24.29 -17.11
N PRO A 185 7.38 -25.55 -16.64
CA PRO A 185 6.48 -26.01 -15.58
C PRO A 185 6.82 -25.43 -14.20
N ARG A 186 7.93 -24.70 -14.07
CA ARG A 186 8.35 -24.02 -12.84
C ARG A 186 8.69 -22.56 -13.16
N PRO A 187 7.73 -21.62 -13.04
CA PRO A 187 8.00 -20.22 -13.29
C PRO A 187 9.08 -19.68 -12.34
N SER A 188 9.68 -18.54 -12.69
CA SER A 188 10.62 -17.89 -11.78
C SER A 188 9.93 -17.46 -10.49
N VAL A 189 8.68 -16.96 -10.56
CA VAL A 189 7.96 -16.41 -9.41
C VAL A 189 6.57 -17.04 -9.26
N SER A 190 6.20 -17.37 -8.02
CA SER A 190 4.81 -17.66 -7.64
C SER A 190 4.37 -16.73 -6.53
N ILE A 191 3.19 -16.14 -6.67
CA ILE A 191 2.65 -15.21 -5.69
C ILE A 191 1.32 -15.74 -5.15
N HIS A 192 1.17 -15.75 -3.83
CA HIS A 192 -0.13 -15.85 -3.19
C HIS A 192 -0.66 -14.45 -2.92
N VAL A 193 -1.76 -14.08 -3.56
CA VAL A 193 -2.45 -12.80 -3.38
C VAL A 193 -3.68 -13.01 -2.50
N VAL A 194 -3.81 -12.24 -1.42
CA VAL A 194 -5.04 -12.19 -0.61
C VAL A 194 -5.67 -10.83 -0.78
N ARG A 195 -6.96 -10.80 -1.11
CA ARG A 195 -7.70 -9.57 -1.39
C ARG A 195 -9.15 -9.66 -0.99
N TRP A 196 -9.73 -8.50 -0.73
CA TRP A 196 -11.12 -8.36 -0.30
C TRP A 196 -12.12 -8.68 -1.41
N ALA A 197 -13.24 -9.31 -1.03
CA ALA A 197 -14.18 -9.90 -1.97
C ALA A 197 -15.65 -9.66 -1.64
N ASN A 198 -15.97 -8.95 -0.55
CA ASN A 198 -17.36 -8.69 -0.22
C ASN A 198 -17.92 -7.61 -1.16
N PRO A 199 -18.87 -7.95 -2.06
CA PRO A 199 -19.44 -6.98 -3.00
C PRO A 199 -20.33 -5.93 -2.32
N GLU A 200 -20.74 -6.16 -1.08
CA GLU A 200 -21.57 -5.22 -0.31
C GLU A 200 -20.77 -4.03 0.24
N ALA A 201 -19.43 -4.13 0.24
CA ALA A 201 -18.55 -3.08 0.71
C ALA A 201 -17.68 -2.58 -0.46
N ALA A 202 -17.44 -1.27 -0.54
CA ALA A 202 -16.66 -0.71 -1.64
C ALA A 202 -15.20 -1.21 -1.60
N ASN A 203 -14.74 -1.77 -2.71
CA ASN A 203 -13.34 -2.15 -2.93
C ASN A 203 -12.51 -0.99 -3.49
N GLU A 204 -13.19 0.01 -4.05
CA GLU A 204 -12.59 1.22 -4.61
C GLU A 204 -12.80 2.32 -3.59
N TRP A 205 -11.81 2.47 -2.70
CA TRP A 205 -11.73 3.67 -1.88
C TRP A 205 -11.00 4.74 -2.69
N ASP A 206 -11.78 5.53 -3.42
CA ASP A 206 -11.33 6.66 -4.24
C ASP A 206 -11.44 7.93 -3.40
N PHE A 207 -10.43 8.19 -2.57
CA PHE A 207 -10.22 9.51 -2.03
C PHE A 207 -9.22 10.23 -2.95
N PRO A 208 -9.41 11.51 -3.29
CA PRO A 208 -8.42 12.32 -4.03
C PRO A 208 -7.02 12.37 -3.38
N SER A 209 -6.83 11.80 -2.19
CA SER A 209 -5.56 11.65 -1.50
C SER A 209 -4.74 10.45 -1.97
N TRP A 210 -5.31 9.48 -2.68
CA TRP A 210 -4.61 8.27 -3.14
C TRP A 210 -4.01 8.39 -4.55
N GLY A 211 -4.48 9.36 -5.34
CA GLY A 211 -4.07 9.52 -6.73
C GLY A 211 -4.69 8.47 -7.66
N GLU A 212 -4.26 8.44 -8.92
CA GLU A 212 -4.85 7.59 -9.97
C GLU A 212 -4.67 6.08 -9.72
N THR A 213 -3.64 5.68 -8.96
CA THR A 213 -3.38 4.28 -8.61
C THR A 213 -4.37 3.73 -7.59
N GLY A 214 -5.11 4.59 -6.88
CA GLY A 214 -6.11 4.20 -5.89
C GLY A 214 -5.52 3.65 -4.59
N SER A 215 -6.40 3.16 -3.71
CA SER A 215 -6.02 2.58 -2.41
C SER A 215 -5.47 1.17 -2.52
N THR A 216 -4.74 0.73 -1.50
CA THR A 216 -4.08 -0.59 -1.45
C THR A 216 -5.03 -1.78 -1.68
N ILE A 217 -6.32 -1.65 -1.33
CA ILE A 217 -7.32 -2.71 -1.53
C ILE A 217 -7.97 -2.67 -2.92
N SER A 218 -7.75 -1.59 -3.68
CA SER A 218 -8.37 -1.35 -4.98
C SER A 218 -7.79 -2.23 -6.07
N ASP A 219 -8.59 -2.48 -7.11
CA ASP A 219 -8.09 -3.21 -8.27
C ASP A 219 -7.02 -2.43 -9.01
N ALA A 220 -7.16 -1.12 -9.17
CA ALA A 220 -6.17 -0.27 -9.84
C ALA A 220 -4.77 -0.47 -9.24
N TYR A 221 -4.65 -0.39 -7.90
CA TYR A 221 -3.38 -0.56 -7.20
C TYR A 221 -2.76 -1.93 -7.46
N ILE A 222 -3.57 -2.98 -7.38
CA ILE A 222 -3.12 -4.36 -7.52
C ILE A 222 -2.77 -4.67 -8.98
N VAL A 223 -3.54 -4.15 -9.94
CA VAL A 223 -3.27 -4.22 -11.38
C VAL A 223 -1.93 -3.57 -11.69
N SER A 224 -1.69 -2.36 -11.16
CA SER A 224 -0.44 -1.63 -11.40
C SER A 224 0.77 -2.40 -10.84
N LEU A 225 0.67 -2.95 -9.62
CA LEU A 225 1.74 -3.75 -9.03
C LEU A 225 2.02 -5.05 -9.82
N LEU A 226 0.98 -5.80 -10.19
CA LEU A 226 1.13 -7.01 -11.01
C LEU A 226 1.54 -6.70 -12.46
N GLY A 227 1.18 -5.51 -12.96
CA GLY A 227 1.64 -4.97 -14.23
C GLY A 227 3.14 -4.73 -14.23
N GLU A 228 3.67 -4.14 -13.16
CA GLU A 228 5.10 -3.95 -12.97
C GLU A 228 5.85 -5.28 -12.83
N LEU A 229 5.27 -6.28 -12.13
CA LEU A 229 5.80 -7.63 -12.11
C LEU A 229 5.94 -8.20 -13.51
N TYR A 230 4.84 -8.20 -14.27
CA TYR A 230 4.81 -8.71 -15.63
C TYR A 230 5.79 -7.98 -16.54
N ARG A 231 5.94 -6.66 -16.42
CA ARG A 231 6.90 -5.88 -17.20
C ARG A 231 8.33 -6.39 -16.99
N ARG A 232 8.70 -6.74 -15.75
CA ARG A 232 10.05 -7.17 -15.36
C ARG A 232 10.33 -8.63 -15.67
N VAL A 233 9.39 -9.54 -15.40
CA VAL A 233 9.62 -10.99 -15.51
C VAL A 233 8.92 -11.63 -16.71
N GLY A 234 8.11 -10.86 -17.45
CA GLY A 234 7.28 -11.38 -18.54
C GLY A 234 6.28 -12.43 -18.04
N PRO A 235 5.81 -13.33 -18.91
CA PRO A 235 4.93 -14.44 -18.53
C PRO A 235 5.73 -15.60 -17.88
N ASP A 236 6.68 -15.31 -16.97
CA ASP A 236 7.44 -16.29 -16.19
C ASP A 236 7.11 -16.21 -14.68
N TYR A 237 5.84 -15.92 -14.38
CA TYR A 237 5.28 -15.96 -13.03
C TYR A 237 3.91 -16.63 -13.01
N GLU A 238 3.40 -16.90 -11.82
CA GLU A 238 2.00 -17.27 -11.58
C GLU A 238 1.47 -16.57 -10.33
N VAL A 239 0.17 -16.33 -10.29
CA VAL A 239 -0.54 -15.70 -9.16
C VAL A 239 -1.73 -16.56 -8.78
N LEU A 240 -1.70 -17.05 -7.54
CA LEU A 240 -2.80 -17.72 -6.87
C LEU A 240 -3.50 -16.69 -5.99
N THR A 241 -4.74 -16.36 -6.30
CA THR A 241 -5.54 -15.38 -5.58
C THR A 241 -6.52 -16.08 -4.63
N THR A 242 -6.59 -15.63 -3.38
CA THR A 242 -7.61 -15.98 -2.40
C THR A 242 -8.46 -14.76 -2.08
N TYR A 243 -9.77 -14.91 -2.19
CA TYR A 243 -10.74 -13.84 -1.96
C TYR A 243 -11.40 -13.98 -0.59
N VAL A 244 -11.27 -12.97 0.26
CA VAL A 244 -11.83 -12.99 1.63
C VAL A 244 -12.94 -11.96 1.82
N LYS A 245 -13.94 -12.29 2.62
CA LYS A 245 -15.12 -11.46 2.92
C LYS A 245 -15.20 -11.02 4.39
N CYS A 246 -14.39 -11.61 5.26
CA CYS A 246 -14.27 -11.26 6.67
C CYS A 246 -12.99 -11.86 7.26
N SER A 247 -12.61 -11.43 8.47
CA SER A 247 -11.41 -11.89 9.16
C SER A 247 -11.42 -13.38 9.47
N ALA A 248 -12.60 -13.94 9.79
CA ALA A 248 -12.75 -15.36 10.10
C ALA A 248 -12.39 -16.29 8.93
N GLU A 249 -12.36 -15.78 7.69
CA GLU A 249 -11.92 -16.55 6.53
C GLU A 249 -10.40 -16.66 6.43
N LEU A 250 -9.64 -15.72 7.02
CA LEU A 250 -8.17 -15.76 7.01
C LEU A 250 -7.63 -17.01 7.73
N ASP A 251 -8.29 -17.43 8.81
CA ASP A 251 -7.94 -18.64 9.56
C ASP A 251 -8.20 -19.92 8.76
N LYS A 252 -9.10 -19.89 7.78
CA LYS A 252 -9.44 -21.05 6.94
C LYS A 252 -8.45 -21.26 5.80
N ILE A 253 -7.63 -20.27 5.47
CA ILE A 253 -6.60 -20.38 4.43
C ILE A 253 -5.54 -21.38 4.92
N SER A 254 -5.37 -22.48 4.20
CA SER A 254 -4.35 -23.49 4.51
C SER A 254 -3.03 -23.16 3.84
N GLU A 255 -2.01 -22.84 4.64
CA GLU A 255 -0.65 -22.57 4.17
C GLU A 255 -0.09 -23.76 3.39
N ARG A 256 -0.34 -24.99 3.83
CA ARG A 256 0.09 -26.21 3.14
C ARG A 256 -0.55 -26.35 1.76
N ALA A 257 -1.86 -26.08 1.65
CA ALA A 257 -2.56 -26.16 0.36
C ALA A 257 -2.04 -25.11 -0.62
N ILE A 258 -1.77 -23.88 -0.15
CA ILE A 258 -1.16 -22.83 -0.95
C ILE A 258 0.25 -23.25 -1.40
N ALA A 259 1.12 -23.71 -0.49
CA ALA A 259 2.49 -24.12 -0.81
C ALA A 259 2.57 -25.25 -1.85
N CYS A 260 1.60 -26.17 -1.84
CA CYS A 260 1.50 -27.27 -2.80
C CYS A 260 1.08 -26.78 -4.20
N GLN A 261 0.39 -25.64 -4.29
CA GLN A 261 -0.03 -25.06 -5.55
C GLN A 261 1.03 -24.15 -6.17
N LEU A 262 1.76 -23.37 -5.36
CA LEU A 262 2.81 -22.49 -5.86
C LEU A 262 4.03 -23.28 -6.38
N THR A 263 4.26 -23.29 -7.69
CA THR A 263 5.29 -24.11 -8.37
C THR A 263 6.61 -23.39 -8.65
N GLY A 264 6.63 -22.08 -8.48
CA GLY A 264 7.71 -21.20 -8.85
C GLY A 264 8.93 -21.29 -7.94
N ARG A 265 10.05 -20.79 -8.45
CA ARG A 265 11.34 -20.80 -7.75
C ARG A 265 11.35 -19.89 -6.53
N HIS A 266 10.82 -18.68 -6.69
CA HIS A 266 10.61 -17.70 -5.63
C HIS A 266 9.13 -17.69 -5.26
N ARG A 267 8.83 -17.64 -3.96
CA ARG A 267 7.46 -17.64 -3.45
C ARG A 267 7.23 -16.43 -2.58
N ALA A 268 6.22 -15.65 -2.92
CA ALA A 268 5.87 -14.45 -2.19
C ALA A 268 4.39 -14.44 -1.77
N GLY A 269 4.11 -13.85 -0.62
CA GLY A 269 2.77 -13.47 -0.17
C GLY A 269 2.55 -11.97 -0.38
N MET A 270 1.39 -11.61 -0.93
CA MET A 270 0.94 -10.23 -1.12
C MET A 270 -0.50 -10.08 -0.59
N TYR A 271 -0.65 -9.35 0.50
CA TYR A 271 -1.90 -9.24 1.25
C TYR A 271 -2.44 -7.80 1.16
N PHE A 272 -3.47 -7.62 0.35
CA PHE A 272 -4.09 -6.32 0.08
C PHE A 272 -5.33 -6.15 0.95
N LEU A 273 -5.08 -5.94 2.24
CA LEU A 273 -6.08 -5.76 3.29
C LEU A 273 -5.59 -4.69 4.28
N TRP A 274 -6.50 -4.02 4.95
CA TRP A 274 -6.19 -3.06 6.01
C TRP A 274 -6.37 -3.72 7.37
N VAL A 275 -5.27 -3.92 8.08
CA VAL A 275 -5.31 -4.56 9.40
C VAL A 275 -5.75 -3.56 10.47
N CYS A 276 -6.80 -3.88 11.21
CA CYS A 276 -7.36 -3.00 12.24
C CYS A 276 -7.59 -3.71 13.58
N GLU A 277 -7.77 -2.93 14.63
CA GLU A 277 -8.13 -3.41 15.98
C GLU A 277 -9.64 -3.31 16.24
N PHE A 278 -10.42 -3.39 15.17
CA PHE A 278 -11.87 -3.47 15.24
C PHE A 278 -12.32 -4.85 14.79
N GLU A 279 -13.53 -5.23 15.17
CA GLU A 279 -14.18 -6.37 14.52
C GLU A 279 -14.49 -6.03 13.06
N ASP A 280 -14.69 -7.08 12.25
CA ASP A 280 -15.11 -6.94 10.85
C ASP A 280 -16.27 -5.94 10.72
N SER A 281 -16.24 -5.14 9.65
CA SER A 281 -17.33 -4.20 9.31
C SER A 281 -17.48 -3.01 10.27
N CYS A 282 -16.40 -2.54 10.92
CA CYS A 282 -16.41 -1.27 11.65
C CYS A 282 -16.92 -0.08 10.80
N ASN A 283 -16.75 -0.17 9.48
CA ASN A 283 -17.51 0.61 8.51
C ASN A 283 -18.10 -0.34 7.46
N PRO A 284 -19.43 -0.56 7.44
CA PRO A 284 -20.05 -1.51 6.51
C PRO A 284 -19.92 -1.07 5.04
N ASN A 285 -19.63 0.20 4.79
CA ASN A 285 -19.50 0.75 3.44
C ASN A 285 -18.09 0.62 2.87
N ILE A 286 -17.08 0.26 3.68
CA ILE A 286 -15.68 0.18 3.25
C ILE A 286 -15.16 -1.25 3.39
N GLY A 287 -14.71 -1.80 2.27
CA GLY A 287 -14.12 -3.13 2.24
C GLY A 287 -12.71 -3.18 2.80
N GLY A 288 -12.19 -4.39 2.99
CA GLY A 288 -10.77 -4.63 3.19
C GLY A 288 -10.25 -4.49 4.61
N PHE A 289 -11.02 -3.92 5.54
CA PHE A 289 -10.67 -3.93 6.96
C PHE A 289 -10.79 -5.33 7.57
N VAL A 290 -9.72 -5.81 8.18
CA VAL A 290 -9.64 -7.12 8.85
C VAL A 290 -8.99 -6.99 10.22
N ALA A 291 -9.46 -7.80 11.16
CA ALA A 291 -8.95 -7.87 12.51
C ALA A 291 -7.47 -8.28 12.54
N ARG A 292 -6.73 -7.64 13.45
CA ARG A 292 -5.30 -7.84 13.70
C ARG A 292 -4.89 -9.31 13.79
N ASP A 293 -5.49 -10.06 14.70
CA ASP A 293 -4.97 -11.38 15.05
C ASP A 293 -5.08 -12.39 13.89
N PRO A 294 -6.25 -12.57 13.22
CA PRO A 294 -6.34 -13.45 12.06
C PRO A 294 -5.40 -13.05 10.91
N PHE A 295 -5.23 -11.75 10.67
CA PHE A 295 -4.32 -11.25 9.63
C PHE A 295 -2.87 -11.65 9.90
N PHE A 296 -2.32 -11.29 11.06
CA PHE A 296 -0.92 -11.63 11.33
C PHE A 296 -0.71 -13.13 11.54
N ASN A 297 -1.70 -13.87 12.05
CA ASN A 297 -1.62 -15.33 12.13
C ASN A 297 -1.48 -15.97 10.74
N LEU A 298 -2.20 -15.45 9.73
CA LEU A 298 -2.03 -15.89 8.35
C LEU A 298 -0.61 -15.61 7.84
N LEU A 299 -0.13 -14.36 7.97
CA LEU A 299 1.20 -13.97 7.49
C LEU A 299 2.28 -14.83 8.13
N THR A 300 2.26 -15.02 9.46
CA THR A 300 3.24 -15.84 10.18
C THR A 300 3.19 -17.32 9.74
N ARG A 301 2.00 -17.90 9.53
CA ARG A 301 1.89 -19.29 9.02
C ARG A 301 2.46 -19.44 7.61
N MET A 302 2.20 -18.46 6.73
CA MET A 302 2.74 -18.45 5.36
C MET A 302 4.27 -18.28 5.35
N GLU A 303 4.79 -17.35 6.14
CA GLU A 303 6.24 -17.15 6.28
C GLU A 303 6.93 -18.40 6.83
N ALA A 304 6.32 -19.09 7.81
CA ALA A 304 6.86 -20.31 8.40
C ALA A 304 7.05 -21.47 7.42
N ILE A 305 6.28 -21.53 6.33
CA ILE A 305 6.42 -22.54 5.26
C ILE A 305 7.26 -22.04 4.07
N GLY A 306 7.88 -20.86 4.19
CA GLY A 306 8.76 -20.29 3.18
C GLY A 306 8.04 -19.51 2.07
N ILE A 307 6.83 -18.99 2.32
CA ILE A 307 6.18 -17.99 1.48
C ILE A 307 6.44 -16.62 2.12
N CYS A 308 7.47 -15.92 1.65
CA CYS A 308 7.88 -14.65 2.25
C CYS A 308 6.84 -13.54 1.97
N THR A 309 6.42 -12.80 2.98
CA THR A 309 5.60 -11.60 2.77
C THR A 309 6.41 -10.52 2.06
N ARG A 310 5.93 -10.08 0.89
CA ARG A 310 6.54 -9.01 0.08
C ARG A 310 5.64 -7.80 -0.08
N PHE A 311 4.35 -7.98 0.19
CA PHE A 311 3.41 -6.89 0.35
C PHE A 311 2.42 -7.25 1.46
N PRO A 312 2.28 -6.49 2.56
CA PRO A 312 3.06 -5.32 2.94
C PRO A 312 4.50 -5.72 3.34
N HIS A 313 5.06 -5.19 4.43
CA HIS A 313 6.34 -5.68 4.95
C HIS A 313 6.21 -7.07 5.60
N THR A 314 7.34 -7.68 5.96
CA THR A 314 7.37 -8.93 6.74
C THR A 314 6.51 -8.80 8.00
N SER A 315 5.90 -9.91 8.42
CA SER A 315 4.85 -9.90 9.45
C SER A 315 5.25 -9.15 10.73
N HIS A 316 6.49 -9.35 11.19
CA HIS A 316 7.04 -8.68 12.37
C HIS A 316 7.20 -7.16 12.16
N LEU A 317 7.88 -6.74 11.09
CA LEU A 317 8.10 -5.32 10.81
C LEU A 317 6.78 -4.59 10.57
N HIS A 318 5.88 -5.19 9.79
CA HIS A 318 4.56 -4.64 9.53
C HIS A 318 3.78 -4.45 10.82
N ARG A 319 3.73 -5.48 11.70
CA ARG A 319 3.08 -5.40 13.01
C ARG A 319 3.62 -4.25 13.85
N THR A 320 4.94 -4.10 13.94
CA THR A 320 5.57 -3.05 14.74
C THR A 320 5.23 -1.65 14.23
N ILE A 321 5.21 -1.44 12.91
CA ILE A 321 4.89 -0.14 12.31
C ILE A 321 3.42 0.21 12.52
N VAL A 322 2.49 -0.67 12.11
CA VAL A 322 1.05 -0.37 12.16
C VAL A 322 0.52 -0.26 13.59
N ALA A 323 1.15 -0.95 14.56
CA ALA A 323 0.80 -0.81 15.98
C ALA A 323 1.08 0.60 16.51
N LYS A 324 1.95 1.38 15.85
CA LYS A 324 2.44 2.69 16.31
C LYS A 324 3.13 2.61 17.69
N ASP A 325 3.51 1.43 18.13
CA ASP A 325 4.15 1.23 19.44
C ASP A 325 5.55 1.84 19.50
N LEU A 326 6.23 1.90 18.35
CA LEU A 326 7.54 2.53 18.19
C LEU A 326 7.58 3.97 18.73
N TYR A 327 6.46 4.71 18.69
CA TYR A 327 6.40 6.08 19.21
C TYR A 327 6.67 6.11 20.71
N SER A 328 6.01 5.24 21.47
CA SER A 328 6.21 5.17 22.92
C SER A 328 7.55 4.51 23.29
N HIS A 329 8.00 3.53 22.51
CA HIS A 329 9.24 2.79 22.80
C HIS A 329 10.51 3.59 22.48
N LEU A 330 10.46 4.46 21.48
CA LEU A 330 11.65 5.10 20.91
C LEU A 330 11.65 6.63 21.02
N CYS A 331 10.65 7.28 21.64
CA CYS A 331 10.60 8.74 21.77
C CYS A 331 11.73 9.39 22.59
N LEU A 332 12.54 8.58 23.27
CA LEU A 332 13.75 9.04 23.97
C LEU A 332 15.01 8.98 23.09
N GLN A 333 14.94 8.39 21.90
CA GLN A 333 16.04 8.37 20.94
C GLN A 333 16.00 9.63 20.08
N GLU A 334 16.79 10.63 20.46
CA GLU A 334 16.78 11.96 19.81
C GLU A 334 17.07 11.93 18.31
N ASP A 335 17.92 11.00 17.84
CA ASP A 335 18.24 10.84 16.42
C ASP A 335 17.03 10.40 15.55
N LEU A 336 16.00 9.80 16.18
CA LEU A 336 14.78 9.37 15.52
C LEU A 336 13.69 10.44 15.48
N ARG A 337 13.90 11.58 16.18
CA ARG A 337 13.04 12.76 16.13
C ARG A 337 11.56 12.46 16.37
N LEU A 338 11.27 11.60 17.33
CA LEU A 338 9.89 11.27 17.69
C LEU A 338 9.38 12.24 18.76
N PRO A 339 8.15 12.77 18.65
CA PRO A 339 7.54 13.54 19.73
C PRO A 339 7.37 12.68 20.99
N LYS A 340 7.49 13.28 22.18
CA LYS A 340 7.35 12.53 23.44
C LYS A 340 5.96 11.91 23.55
N CYS A 341 5.94 10.63 23.94
CA CYS A 341 4.76 9.80 23.84
C CYS A 341 4.66 8.85 25.05
N VAL A 342 3.45 8.72 25.60
CA VAL A 342 3.10 7.79 26.67
C VAL A 342 2.01 6.83 26.18
N LYS A 343 2.14 5.55 26.51
CA LYS A 343 1.12 4.54 26.23
C LYS A 343 0.25 4.33 27.46
N VAL A 344 -1.06 4.53 27.33
CA VAL A 344 -2.04 4.43 28.42
C VAL A 344 -2.90 3.18 28.20
N SER A 345 -2.99 2.32 29.20
CA SER A 345 -3.78 1.07 29.08
C SER A 345 -5.29 1.35 29.05
N ARG A 346 -6.03 0.56 28.27
CA ARG A 346 -7.50 0.58 28.22
C ARG A 346 -8.10 0.36 29.60
N GLY A 347 -7.53 -0.55 30.40
CA GLY A 347 -8.00 -0.85 31.75
C GLY A 347 -7.95 0.37 32.69
N SER A 348 -6.90 1.19 32.58
CA SER A 348 -6.79 2.45 33.33
C SER A 348 -7.89 3.42 32.92
N VAL A 349 -8.16 3.58 31.62
CA VAL A 349 -9.19 4.48 31.09
C VAL A 349 -10.60 4.04 31.50
N ILE A 350 -10.90 2.73 31.44
CA ILE A 350 -12.19 2.18 31.88
C ILE A 350 -12.41 2.40 33.37
N THR A 351 -11.36 2.22 34.19
CA THR A 351 -11.47 2.37 35.65
C THR A 351 -11.66 3.83 36.05
N SER A 352 -10.87 4.74 35.49
CA SER A 352 -11.00 6.19 35.67
C SER A 352 -10.25 6.92 34.56
N ALA A 353 -10.98 7.37 33.53
CA ALA A 353 -10.39 8.11 32.42
C ALA A 353 -9.70 9.40 32.88
N HIS A 354 -10.27 10.11 33.85
CA HIS A 354 -9.68 11.33 34.39
C HIS A 354 -8.36 11.07 35.11
N SER A 355 -8.29 10.04 35.97
CA SER A 355 -7.05 9.67 36.65
C SER A 355 -5.99 9.17 35.68
N ALA A 356 -6.39 8.38 34.67
CA ALA A 356 -5.50 7.93 33.60
C ALA A 356 -4.94 9.11 32.79
N ALA A 357 -5.79 10.08 32.44
CA ALA A 357 -5.39 11.30 31.73
C ALA A 357 -4.41 12.14 32.55
N GLN A 358 -4.70 12.35 33.84
CA GLN A 358 -3.81 13.09 34.74
C GLN A 358 -2.43 12.41 34.82
N SER A 359 -2.40 11.10 35.03
CA SER A 359 -1.14 10.33 35.05
C SER A 359 -0.40 10.40 33.72
N ALA A 360 -1.11 10.36 32.59
CA ALA A 360 -0.49 10.49 31.26
C ALA A 360 0.14 11.87 31.05
N LEU A 361 -0.55 12.95 31.45
CA LEU A 361 -0.03 14.31 31.40
C LEU A 361 1.19 14.50 32.30
N ASP A 362 1.17 13.94 33.51
CA ASP A 362 2.28 14.02 34.44
C ASP A 362 3.51 13.24 33.92
N ASN A 363 3.29 12.07 33.34
CA ASN A 363 4.35 11.32 32.67
C ASN A 363 4.91 12.07 31.45
N LEU A 364 4.06 12.66 30.61
CA LEU A 364 4.51 13.49 29.49
C LEU A 364 5.35 14.67 29.97
N ARG A 365 4.93 15.38 31.02
CA ARG A 365 5.72 16.46 31.63
C ARG A 365 7.10 15.98 32.04
N ILE A 366 7.21 14.80 32.66
CA ILE A 366 8.51 14.21 33.02
C ILE A 366 9.37 13.95 31.77
N LEU A 367 8.80 13.34 30.73
CA LEU A 367 9.51 13.06 29.47
C LEU A 367 9.92 14.33 28.71
N MET A 368 9.22 15.44 28.94
CA MET A 368 9.47 16.76 28.37
C MET A 368 10.33 17.64 29.29
N ASP A 369 11.04 17.07 30.27
CA ASP A 369 11.88 17.79 31.23
C ASP A 369 11.13 18.90 32.01
N ASN A 370 9.89 18.62 32.40
CA ASN A 370 8.95 19.52 33.08
C ASN A 370 8.55 20.77 32.26
N LYS A 371 8.77 20.76 30.94
CA LYS A 371 8.25 21.82 30.07
C LYS A 371 6.73 21.78 30.00
N PRO A 372 6.06 22.93 29.91
CA PRO A 372 4.61 22.98 29.79
C PRO A 372 4.15 22.45 28.42
N LEU A 373 3.03 21.72 28.42
CA LEU A 373 2.38 21.24 27.20
C LEU A 373 1.54 22.36 26.55
N VAL A 374 2.19 23.40 26.03
CA VAL A 374 1.53 24.65 25.59
C VAL A 374 0.47 24.42 24.51
N ARG A 375 0.72 23.48 23.60
CA ARG A 375 -0.12 23.22 22.41
C ARG A 375 -1.10 22.06 22.62
N GLY A 376 -1.18 21.51 23.83
CA GLY A 376 -1.86 20.25 24.10
C GLY A 376 -1.17 19.08 23.41
N GLY A 377 -1.93 18.08 23.02
CA GLY A 377 -1.39 16.87 22.41
C GLY A 377 -2.35 16.18 21.45
N VAL A 378 -1.96 15.01 21.02
CA VAL A 378 -2.79 14.08 20.26
C VAL A 378 -2.88 12.74 20.96
N CYS A 379 -4.06 12.15 21.00
CA CYS A 379 -4.22 10.75 21.35
C CYS A 379 -4.62 9.95 20.12
N LYS A 380 -3.99 8.78 19.94
CA LYS A 380 -4.19 7.95 18.75
C LYS A 380 -4.13 6.46 19.06
N LEU A 381 -4.84 5.70 18.24
CA LEU A 381 -4.83 4.24 18.27
C LEU A 381 -3.79 3.65 17.32
N GLY A 382 -3.21 2.53 17.73
CA GLY A 382 -2.54 1.60 16.81
C GLY A 382 -3.55 0.92 15.89
N TYR A 383 -3.06 0.37 14.77
CA TYR A 383 -3.88 -0.35 13.78
C TYR A 383 -5.08 0.48 13.29
N SER A 384 -4.84 1.78 13.12
CA SER A 384 -5.82 2.74 12.62
C SER A 384 -5.25 3.48 11.40
N TRP A 385 -6.12 3.66 10.41
CA TRP A 385 -5.79 4.13 9.07
C TRP A 385 -6.40 5.51 8.80
N GLU A 386 -5.81 6.25 7.86
CA GLU A 386 -6.34 7.53 7.35
C GLU A 386 -6.68 8.55 8.44
N ALA A 387 -5.91 8.55 9.54
CA ALA A 387 -6.14 9.40 10.71
C ALA A 387 -7.52 9.25 11.38
N MET A 388 -8.28 8.19 11.11
CA MET A 388 -9.64 7.97 11.63
C MET A 388 -9.70 8.02 13.16
N ASP A 389 -8.71 7.44 13.83
CA ASP A 389 -8.65 7.36 15.30
C ASP A 389 -7.55 8.22 15.91
N VAL A 390 -7.37 9.42 15.36
CA VAL A 390 -6.53 10.48 15.95
C VAL A 390 -7.45 11.58 16.49
N ARG A 391 -7.20 12.02 17.73
CA ARG A 391 -7.92 13.13 18.36
C ARG A 391 -6.94 14.11 18.98
N THR A 392 -7.28 15.39 18.96
CA THR A 392 -6.49 16.43 19.62
C THR A 392 -7.09 16.74 21.00
N PHE A 393 -6.22 17.07 21.97
CA PHE A 393 -6.65 17.43 23.32
C PHE A 393 -5.87 18.67 23.80
N ASN A 394 -6.47 19.48 24.68
CA ASN A 394 -5.78 20.61 25.32
C ASN A 394 -4.97 20.13 26.55
N ALA A 395 -4.20 20.99 27.22
CA ALA A 395 -3.37 20.56 28.35
C ALA A 395 -4.13 20.19 29.65
N GLU A 396 -5.44 19.91 29.59
CA GLU A 396 -6.30 19.57 30.72
C GLU A 396 -6.67 18.08 30.73
N ALA A 397 -6.64 17.48 31.93
CA ALA A 397 -6.97 16.07 32.10
C ALA A 397 -8.41 15.71 31.69
N SER A 398 -9.36 16.64 31.83
CA SER A 398 -10.74 16.48 31.37
C SER A 398 -10.83 16.30 29.85
N SER A 399 -10.12 17.14 29.08
CA SER A 399 -10.08 17.06 27.63
C SER A 399 -9.49 15.74 27.17
N LEU A 400 -8.30 15.39 27.68
CA LEU A 400 -7.64 14.13 27.33
C LEU A 400 -8.49 12.91 27.72
N ALA A 401 -9.12 12.93 28.90
CA ALA A 401 -9.99 11.84 29.35
C ALA A 401 -11.15 11.59 28.38
N SER A 402 -11.82 12.66 27.92
CA SER A 402 -12.89 12.57 26.92
C SER A 402 -12.37 11.94 25.63
N GLN A 403 -11.27 12.45 25.08
CA GLN A 403 -10.74 11.96 23.80
C GLN A 403 -10.29 10.50 23.88
N MET A 404 -9.66 10.08 24.98
CA MET A 404 -9.28 8.68 25.19
C MET A 404 -10.50 7.76 25.29
N GLN A 405 -11.57 8.19 25.97
CA GLN A 405 -12.83 7.44 26.03
C GLN A 405 -13.46 7.34 24.65
N ASP A 406 -13.53 8.46 23.92
CA ASP A 406 -14.17 8.54 22.61
C ASP A 406 -13.53 7.57 21.62
N ILE A 407 -12.20 7.43 21.61
CA ILE A 407 -11.53 6.51 20.68
C ILE A 407 -11.50 5.05 21.15
N LEU A 408 -11.34 4.79 22.46
CA LEU A 408 -11.23 3.42 22.97
C LEU A 408 -12.59 2.73 23.10
N LEU A 409 -13.64 3.48 23.44
CA LEU A 409 -14.97 2.94 23.70
C LEU A 409 -15.86 2.91 22.45
N GLN A 410 -15.28 3.15 21.27
CA GLN A 410 -15.95 2.89 20.00
C GLN A 410 -16.45 1.44 19.94
N PRO A 411 -17.64 1.20 19.36
CA PRO A 411 -18.13 -0.16 19.13
C PRO A 411 -17.05 -1.01 18.44
N THR A 412 -16.94 -2.26 18.89
CA THR A 412 -16.02 -3.28 18.37
C THR A 412 -14.52 -2.97 18.47
N CYS A 413 -14.11 -1.83 19.02
CA CYS A 413 -12.70 -1.50 19.27
C CYS A 413 -12.10 -2.42 20.34
N ARG A 414 -11.06 -3.17 19.95
CA ARG A 414 -10.32 -4.13 20.77
C ARG A 414 -8.92 -3.64 21.17
N ASN A 415 -8.53 -2.43 20.75
CA ASN A 415 -7.26 -1.83 21.15
C ASN A 415 -7.10 -1.84 22.68
N ASP A 416 -5.97 -2.36 23.14
CA ASP A 416 -5.64 -2.54 24.54
C ASP A 416 -5.07 -1.27 25.20
N SER A 417 -4.82 -0.24 24.40
CA SER A 417 -4.13 0.97 24.82
C SER A 417 -4.36 2.12 23.84
N VAL A 418 -4.06 3.33 24.32
CA VAL A 418 -4.03 4.57 23.54
C VAL A 418 -2.66 5.23 23.71
N LEU A 419 -2.12 5.75 22.61
CA LEU A 419 -0.90 6.54 22.60
C LEU A 419 -1.28 7.99 22.84
N VAL A 420 -0.66 8.63 23.83
CA VAL A 420 -0.83 10.05 24.16
C VAL A 420 0.49 10.75 23.89
N GLN A 421 0.50 11.65 22.93
CA GLN A 421 1.70 12.28 22.39
C GLN A 421 1.59 13.80 22.48
N GLU A 422 2.72 14.48 22.72
CA GLU A 422 2.76 15.94 22.63
C GLU A 422 2.46 16.44 21.21
N ARG A 423 1.89 17.64 21.10
CA ARG A 423 1.65 18.25 19.79
C ARG A 423 2.78 19.22 19.47
N GLU A 424 3.56 18.85 18.46
CA GLU A 424 4.68 19.66 17.97
C GLU A 424 4.22 20.88 17.16
N PRO A 425 5.05 21.93 17.06
CA PRO A 425 4.81 23.01 16.12
C PRO A 425 4.69 22.46 14.69
N ASN A 426 3.58 22.81 14.02
CA ASN A 426 3.27 22.34 12.68
C ASN A 426 2.94 23.54 11.79
N SER A 427 3.86 23.84 10.88
CA SER A 427 3.65 24.75 9.75
C SER A 427 3.25 23.98 8.49
N LEU A 428 3.90 22.83 8.27
CA LEU A 428 3.59 21.90 7.18
C LEU A 428 4.12 20.50 7.49
N GLU A 429 3.65 19.51 6.73
CA GLU A 429 4.19 18.17 6.66
C GLU A 429 5.08 17.98 5.43
N MET A 430 6.21 17.29 5.60
CA MET A 430 7.02 16.77 4.50
C MET A 430 6.90 15.26 4.43
N ARG A 431 6.38 14.76 3.31
CA ARG A 431 6.16 13.33 3.06
C ARG A 431 7.23 12.82 2.11
N PHE A 432 8.14 12.02 2.63
CA PHE A 432 9.24 11.42 1.88
C PHE A 432 8.87 10.00 1.49
N ILE A 433 8.82 9.72 0.18
CA ILE A 433 8.75 8.35 -0.33
C ILE A 433 10.19 7.88 -0.57
N THR A 434 10.53 6.75 0.06
CA THR A 434 11.82 6.09 -0.13
C THR A 434 11.65 4.75 -0.80
N THR A 435 12.59 4.39 -1.64
CA THR A 435 12.72 3.04 -2.22
C THR A 435 14.15 2.59 -2.04
N MET A 436 14.36 1.38 -1.54
CA MET A 436 15.72 0.82 -1.32
C MET A 436 16.62 1.75 -0.48
N GLY A 437 16.03 2.46 0.48
CA GLY A 437 16.71 3.42 1.35
C GLY A 437 16.99 4.79 0.73
N GLU A 438 16.68 5.00 -0.55
CA GLU A 438 16.88 6.28 -1.24
C GLU A 438 15.58 7.07 -1.33
N VAL A 439 15.62 8.38 -1.10
CA VAL A 439 14.48 9.28 -1.32
C VAL A 439 14.22 9.41 -2.81
N ARG A 440 12.98 9.11 -3.23
CA ARG A 440 12.51 9.24 -4.61
C ARG A 440 11.60 10.45 -4.82
N HIS A 441 10.81 10.78 -3.81
CA HIS A 441 9.84 11.86 -3.90
C HIS A 441 9.67 12.55 -2.55
N VAL A 442 9.41 13.85 -2.60
CA VAL A 442 9.05 14.67 -1.44
C VAL A 442 7.79 15.46 -1.80
N THR A 443 6.76 15.33 -0.97
CA THR A 443 5.56 16.15 -1.06
C THR A 443 5.49 17.03 0.17
N TYR A 444 5.20 18.31 -0.03
CA TYR A 444 4.91 19.26 1.05
C TYR A 444 3.41 19.39 1.14
N SER A 445 2.85 19.25 2.33
CA SER A 445 1.40 19.35 2.53
C SER A 445 1.04 20.10 3.79
N THR A 446 -0.11 20.75 3.78
CA THR A 446 -0.73 21.29 4.99
C THR A 446 -2.22 20.94 5.00
N PHE A 447 -2.79 20.92 6.20
CA PHE A 447 -4.23 20.74 6.35
C PHE A 447 -4.91 22.08 6.09
N ALA A 448 -5.64 22.19 4.99
CA ALA A 448 -6.32 23.42 4.60
C ALA A 448 -7.49 23.74 5.53
N ARG A 449 -8.10 22.71 6.14
CA ARG A 449 -9.24 22.87 7.05
C ARG A 449 -9.22 21.85 8.19
N ILE A 450 -9.63 22.28 9.38
CA ILE A 450 -10.04 21.38 10.47
C ILE A 450 -11.56 21.54 10.59
N SER A 451 -12.32 20.45 10.51
CA SER A 451 -13.78 20.50 10.69
C SER A 451 -14.17 20.74 12.16
N GLU A 452 -15.43 21.10 12.40
CA GLU A 452 -15.95 21.45 13.73
C GLU A 452 -15.84 20.30 14.75
N ASP A 453 -15.77 19.05 14.27
CA ASP A 453 -15.53 17.83 15.04
C ASP A 453 -14.04 17.54 15.30
N GLY A 454 -13.14 18.44 14.90
CA GLY A 454 -11.70 18.32 15.11
C GLY A 454 -10.99 17.40 14.12
N LEU A 455 -11.65 16.97 13.04
CA LEU A 455 -11.03 16.16 11.99
C LEU A 455 -10.32 17.03 10.95
N TYR A 456 -9.18 16.56 10.46
CA TYR A 456 -8.45 17.22 9.39
C TYR A 456 -9.10 16.96 8.02
N ARG A 457 -9.39 18.01 7.26
CA ARG A 457 -10.06 17.98 5.94
C ARG A 457 -9.29 18.85 4.94
N ASP A 458 -9.39 18.51 3.66
CA ASP A 458 -8.81 19.24 2.52
C ASP A 458 -7.27 19.38 2.59
N PHE A 459 -6.56 18.67 1.72
CA PHE A 459 -5.10 18.71 1.68
C PHE A 459 -4.63 19.68 0.61
N GLU A 460 -3.95 20.74 1.02
CA GLU A 460 -3.12 21.51 0.11
C GLU A 460 -1.76 20.83 -0.04
N ARG A 461 -1.25 20.77 -1.28
CA ARG A 461 0.00 20.08 -1.59
C ARG A 461 0.83 20.90 -2.57
N SER A 462 2.15 20.81 -2.44
CA SER A 462 3.11 21.27 -3.43
C SER A 462 4.27 20.29 -3.51
N MET A 463 4.81 20.13 -4.72
CA MET A 463 6.06 19.40 -4.96
C MET A 463 7.26 20.36 -5.08
N ASP A 464 7.01 21.67 -5.02
CA ASP A 464 8.04 22.70 -5.11
C ASP A 464 8.35 23.27 -3.73
N ARG A 465 9.60 23.13 -3.31
CA ARG A 465 10.09 23.64 -2.01
C ARG A 465 9.87 25.15 -1.87
N THR A 466 10.11 25.91 -2.94
CA THR A 466 10.03 27.37 -2.91
C THR A 466 8.59 27.81 -2.73
N GLU A 467 7.66 27.19 -3.47
CA GLU A 467 6.23 27.42 -3.33
C GLU A 467 5.74 27.06 -1.92
N ALA A 468 6.10 25.86 -1.43
CA ALA A 468 5.73 25.43 -0.08
C ALA A 468 6.26 26.38 1.00
N ALA A 469 7.51 26.84 0.86
CA ALA A 469 8.09 27.80 1.80
C ALA A 469 7.35 29.15 1.76
N GLN A 470 7.04 29.68 0.58
CA GLN A 470 6.29 30.92 0.42
C GLN A 470 4.89 30.83 1.01
N ARG A 471 4.19 29.71 0.81
CA ARG A 471 2.80 29.53 1.26
C ARG A 471 2.68 29.21 2.75
N TRP A 472 3.54 28.33 3.27
CA TRP A 472 3.32 27.72 4.59
C TRP A 472 4.51 27.87 5.55
N PHE A 473 5.63 28.44 5.11
CA PHE A 473 6.83 28.58 5.93
C PHE A 473 7.42 30.00 5.91
N ASN A 474 6.56 31.02 5.81
CA ASN A 474 6.91 32.45 5.85
C ASN A 474 7.97 32.88 4.82
N GLY A 475 8.07 32.17 3.69
CA GLY A 475 9.08 32.41 2.67
C GLY A 475 10.49 31.92 3.02
N ASP A 476 10.70 31.22 4.15
CA ASP A 476 12.02 30.73 4.53
C ASP A 476 12.41 29.43 3.81
N VAL A 477 12.85 29.59 2.57
CA VAL A 477 13.35 28.49 1.74
C VAL A 477 14.58 27.82 2.35
N ALA A 478 15.45 28.58 3.02
CA ALA A 478 16.69 28.07 3.61
C ALA A 478 16.40 27.18 4.83
N GLY A 479 15.50 27.61 5.71
CA GLY A 479 15.02 26.81 6.83
C GLY A 479 14.34 25.53 6.38
N LEU A 480 13.57 25.58 5.27
CA LEU A 480 12.93 24.39 4.73
C LEU A 480 13.96 23.39 4.13
N GLN A 481 15.01 23.90 3.49
CA GLN A 481 16.13 23.08 3.01
C GLN A 481 16.94 22.47 4.17
N GLU A 482 17.13 23.21 5.27
CA GLU A 482 17.74 22.68 6.49
C GLU A 482 16.88 21.55 7.08
N ALA A 483 15.56 21.74 7.12
CA ALA A 483 14.61 20.73 7.59
C ALA A 483 14.72 19.42 6.79
N GLU A 484 14.77 19.49 5.46
CA GLU A 484 14.99 18.29 4.62
C GLU A 484 16.29 17.56 5.00
N SER A 485 17.38 18.29 5.24
CA SER A 485 18.68 17.69 5.62
C SER A 485 18.57 16.93 6.95
N ILE A 486 17.82 17.48 7.92
CA ILE A 486 17.52 16.82 9.19
C ILE A 486 16.66 15.57 8.94
N CYS A 487 15.60 15.67 8.12
CA CYS A 487 14.76 14.53 7.74
C CYS A 487 15.59 13.40 7.11
N HIS A 488 16.52 13.71 6.20
CA HIS A 488 17.42 12.72 5.60
C HIS A 488 18.30 12.02 6.63
N THR A 489 18.77 12.74 7.64
CA THR A 489 19.56 12.14 8.72
C THR A 489 18.72 11.22 9.59
N CYS A 490 17.51 11.66 9.94
CA CYS A 490 16.54 10.87 10.69
C CYS A 490 16.13 9.60 9.91
N MET A 491 15.81 9.70 8.62
CA MET A 491 15.47 8.54 7.78
C MET A 491 16.58 7.49 7.75
N ARG A 492 17.86 7.91 7.69
CA ARG A 492 18.98 6.95 7.77
C ARG A 492 19.04 6.23 9.13
N ALA A 493 18.71 6.93 10.22
CA ALA A 493 18.64 6.32 11.55
C ALA A 493 17.50 5.30 11.62
N TRP A 494 16.31 5.65 11.09
CA TRP A 494 15.18 4.73 10.96
C TRP A 494 15.51 3.51 10.11
N GLN A 495 16.11 3.70 8.94
CA GLN A 495 16.52 2.59 8.07
C GLN A 495 17.48 1.63 8.79
N ARG A 496 18.41 2.16 9.59
CA ARG A 496 19.30 1.32 10.41
C ARG A 496 18.54 0.59 11.51
N TRP A 497 17.61 1.24 12.18
CA TRP A 497 16.75 0.60 13.17
C TRP A 497 15.91 -0.52 12.54
N MET A 498 15.35 -0.33 11.35
CA MET A 498 14.58 -1.38 10.67
C MET A 498 15.42 -2.62 10.31
N LEU A 499 16.74 -2.48 10.13
CA LEU A 499 17.64 -3.62 9.97
C LEU A 499 17.83 -4.44 11.26
N THR A 500 17.37 -3.93 12.42
CA THR A 500 17.30 -4.71 13.67
C THR A 500 16.00 -5.52 13.78
N GLU A 501 14.96 -5.11 13.06
CA GLU A 501 13.64 -5.75 13.05
C GLU A 501 13.44 -6.73 11.88
N SER A 502 14.29 -6.64 10.86
CA SER A 502 14.20 -7.46 9.64
C SER A 502 15.60 -7.74 9.09
N ASP A 503 15.83 -8.97 8.61
CA ASP A 503 17.07 -9.38 7.95
C ASP A 503 17.22 -8.73 6.56
N GLN A 504 16.13 -8.22 6.00
CA GLN A 504 16.08 -7.56 4.70
C GLN A 504 15.62 -6.10 4.85
N PRO A 505 16.19 -5.18 4.04
CA PRO A 505 15.75 -3.80 4.05
C PRO A 505 14.29 -3.68 3.59
N ALA A 506 13.57 -2.69 4.09
CA ALA A 506 12.25 -2.37 3.55
C ALA A 506 12.38 -1.91 2.07
N PRO A 507 11.64 -2.52 1.13
CA PRO A 507 11.74 -2.15 -0.29
C PRO A 507 11.26 -0.72 -0.55
N ALA A 508 10.22 -0.28 0.15
CA ALA A 508 9.75 1.09 0.14
C ALA A 508 9.08 1.47 1.47
N LEU A 509 9.11 2.76 1.79
CA LEU A 509 8.53 3.37 3.00
C LEU A 509 8.11 4.82 2.70
N ARG A 510 7.12 5.33 3.44
CA ARG A 510 6.82 6.76 3.50
C ARG A 510 7.07 7.30 4.90
N TYR A 511 7.72 8.46 4.98
CA TYR A 511 7.99 9.17 6.22
C TYR A 511 7.30 10.53 6.18
N ASP A 512 6.43 10.80 7.16
CA ASP A 512 5.70 12.05 7.26
C ASP A 512 6.28 12.85 8.43
N PHE A 513 7.10 13.85 8.10
CA PHE A 513 7.73 14.74 9.08
C PHE A 513 6.89 15.99 9.29
N ILE A 514 6.65 16.34 10.55
CA ILE A 514 6.04 17.60 10.97
C ILE A 514 7.15 18.64 11.09
N ILE A 515 7.00 19.74 10.36
CA ILE A 515 7.97 20.84 10.28
C ILE A 515 7.33 22.10 10.82
N GLY A 516 8.03 22.79 11.71
CA GLY A 516 7.52 24.03 12.29
C GLY A 516 8.59 24.86 12.96
N ARG A 517 8.16 25.87 13.72
CA ARG A 517 9.02 26.67 14.58
C ARG A 517 8.52 26.68 16.01
N ASP A 518 9.43 26.55 16.95
CA ASP A 518 9.11 26.72 18.36
C ASP A 518 8.85 28.20 18.71
N GLU A 519 8.53 28.47 19.97
CA GLU A 519 8.29 29.81 20.51
C GLU A 519 9.49 30.76 20.42
N ASN A 520 10.69 30.25 20.16
CA ASN A 520 11.92 31.04 19.95
C ASN A 520 12.29 31.13 18.47
N ASP A 521 11.34 30.84 17.57
CA ASP A 521 11.52 30.83 16.12
C ASP A 521 12.55 29.80 15.62
N LYS A 522 12.91 28.81 16.45
CA LYS A 522 13.85 27.76 16.06
C LYS A 522 13.14 26.67 15.26
N LEU A 523 13.78 26.23 14.19
CA LEU A 523 13.31 25.11 13.37
C LEU A 523 13.13 23.84 14.22
N THR A 524 11.97 23.19 14.04
CA THR A 524 11.62 21.90 14.64
C THR A 524 11.27 20.90 13.55
N VAL A 525 11.71 19.65 13.73
CA VAL A 525 11.51 18.55 12.79
C VAL A 525 11.22 17.29 13.61
N TYR A 526 10.04 16.72 13.43
CA TYR A 526 9.62 15.50 14.11
C TYR A 526 8.97 14.52 13.15
N LEU A 527 9.21 13.23 13.33
CA LEU A 527 8.51 12.20 12.57
C LEU A 527 7.11 12.01 13.15
N GLY A 528 6.10 12.44 12.41
CA GLY A 528 4.68 12.32 12.76
C GLY A 528 4.12 10.93 12.43
N GLU A 529 4.46 10.40 11.25
CA GLU A 529 4.03 9.08 10.78
C GLU A 529 5.17 8.34 10.04
N LEU A 530 5.42 7.09 10.44
CA LEU A 530 6.17 6.12 9.64
C LEU A 530 5.15 5.19 8.99
N CYS A 531 5.02 5.23 7.67
CA CYS A 531 4.06 4.40 6.97
C CYS A 531 4.73 3.18 6.35
N GLU A 532 4.11 2.03 6.58
CA GLU A 532 4.42 0.76 5.97
C GLU A 532 4.01 0.70 4.48
N LEU A 533 4.47 -0.35 3.81
CA LEU A 533 4.19 -0.59 2.40
C LEU A 533 2.67 -0.79 2.20
N GLY A 534 2.10 -0.05 1.26
CA GLY A 534 0.65 0.17 1.17
C GLY A 534 0.22 1.60 1.56
N PHE A 535 1.18 2.49 1.82
CA PHE A 535 0.95 3.93 1.95
C PHE A 535 0.38 4.55 0.67
N SER A 536 -0.33 5.68 0.83
CA SER A 536 -0.77 6.49 -0.30
C SER A 536 0.43 7.03 -1.08
N ILE A 537 0.42 6.72 -2.38
CA ILE A 537 1.36 7.18 -3.41
C ILE A 537 1.08 8.65 -3.81
N MET A 538 -0.13 9.15 -3.54
CA MET A 538 -0.57 10.51 -3.85
C MET A 538 -0.32 10.85 -5.33
N ASP A 539 0.22 12.04 -5.60
CA ASP A 539 0.40 12.57 -6.95
C ASP A 539 1.79 12.26 -7.53
N TYR A 540 2.54 11.30 -6.97
CA TYR A 540 3.89 10.99 -7.43
C TYR A 540 3.84 10.29 -8.82
N PRO A 541 4.22 10.97 -9.93
CA PRO A 541 3.88 10.49 -11.29
C PRO A 541 4.58 9.21 -11.73
N TYR A 542 5.61 8.78 -11.01
CA TYR A 542 6.41 7.59 -11.31
C TYR A 542 6.42 6.55 -10.19
N ALA A 543 5.56 6.74 -9.19
CA ALA A 543 5.54 5.92 -7.99
C ALA A 543 5.31 4.45 -8.28
N GLU A 544 4.43 4.12 -9.23
CA GLU A 544 4.16 2.73 -9.58
C GLU A 544 5.44 2.02 -10.00
N ARG A 545 6.29 2.67 -10.82
CA ARG A 545 7.55 2.09 -11.28
C ARG A 545 8.58 2.01 -10.18
N ASP A 546 8.69 3.03 -9.34
CA ASP A 546 9.73 3.10 -8.32
C ASP A 546 9.38 2.25 -7.10
N VAL A 547 8.17 2.41 -6.56
CA VAL A 547 7.66 1.69 -5.40
C VAL A 547 7.37 0.24 -5.75
N PHE A 548 6.52 -0.04 -6.75
CA PHE A 548 6.21 -1.44 -7.11
C PHE A 548 7.43 -2.13 -7.72
N GLY A 549 8.29 -1.41 -8.43
CA GLY A 549 9.55 -1.95 -8.90
C GLY A 549 10.44 -2.47 -7.78
N ALA A 550 10.59 -1.68 -6.70
CA ALA A 550 11.34 -2.12 -5.52
C ALA A 550 10.68 -3.33 -4.82
N VAL A 551 9.34 -3.37 -4.77
CA VAL A 551 8.59 -4.52 -4.24
C VAL A 551 8.84 -5.77 -5.08
N VAL A 552 8.75 -5.68 -6.42
CA VAL A 552 8.99 -6.81 -7.32
C VAL A 552 10.43 -7.30 -7.20
N ASP A 553 11.41 -6.39 -7.14
CA ASP A 553 12.82 -6.77 -6.95
C ASP A 553 13.04 -7.55 -5.66
N SER A 554 12.29 -7.20 -4.61
CA SER A 554 12.37 -7.86 -3.30
C SER A 554 11.93 -9.32 -3.28
N ILE A 555 11.12 -9.75 -4.25
CA ILE A 555 10.66 -11.14 -4.36
C ILE A 555 11.86 -12.11 -4.45
N SER A 556 12.93 -11.69 -5.11
CA SER A 556 14.12 -12.53 -5.35
C SER A 556 15.15 -12.52 -4.21
N TRP A 557 14.95 -11.75 -3.15
CA TRP A 557 15.93 -11.64 -2.06
C TRP A 557 15.98 -12.85 -1.14
N ASP A 558 14.97 -13.72 -1.19
CA ASP A 558 14.93 -14.93 -0.38
C ASP A 558 16.07 -15.90 -0.74
N ARG A 559 16.49 -15.94 -2.01
CA ARG A 559 17.52 -16.87 -2.51
C ARG A 559 18.31 -16.25 -3.66
N PRO A 560 19.65 -16.34 -3.67
CA PRO A 560 20.45 -15.91 -4.80
C PRO A 560 20.09 -16.69 -6.08
N CYS A 561 19.61 -15.99 -7.11
CA CYS A 561 19.48 -16.56 -8.45
C CYS A 561 20.87 -16.87 -9.00
N ARG A 562 21.29 -18.15 -8.98
CA ARG A 562 22.42 -18.58 -9.82
C ARG A 562 22.00 -18.33 -11.27
N HIS A 563 22.56 -17.28 -11.89
CA HIS A 563 22.31 -16.97 -13.28
C HIS A 563 22.68 -18.19 -14.13
N ALA A 564 21.67 -18.84 -14.69
CA ALA A 564 21.87 -19.96 -15.59
C ALA A 564 22.33 -19.39 -16.94
N GLY A 565 23.63 -19.44 -17.21
CA GLY A 565 24.13 -19.56 -18.58
C GLY A 565 24.21 -18.31 -19.45
N VAL A 566 24.60 -17.14 -18.91
CA VAL A 566 25.21 -16.08 -19.74
C VAL A 566 26.64 -15.87 -19.27
N ASN A 567 27.57 -16.06 -20.21
CA ASN A 567 29.03 -15.99 -20.02
C ASN A 567 29.46 -14.81 -19.13
N LYS A 568 30.37 -15.09 -18.19
CA LYS A 568 31.27 -14.18 -17.47
C LYS A 568 31.01 -12.68 -17.74
N LEU A 569 29.97 -12.13 -17.12
CA LEU A 569 30.03 -10.75 -16.64
C LEU A 569 30.36 -10.84 -15.15
N GLN A 570 31.26 -9.96 -14.73
CA GLN A 570 31.72 -9.82 -13.34
C GLN A 570 30.55 -9.97 -12.35
N PRO A 571 30.79 -10.50 -11.13
CA PRO A 571 29.76 -10.51 -10.10
C PRO A 571 29.14 -9.13 -10.04
N GLN A 572 27.86 -9.02 -10.44
CA GLN A 572 27.09 -7.84 -10.16
C GLN A 572 27.18 -7.67 -8.65
N SER A 573 27.80 -6.56 -8.24
CA SER A 573 27.82 -6.15 -6.85
C SER A 573 26.40 -6.33 -6.31
N PRO A 574 26.22 -6.85 -5.07
CA PRO A 574 24.90 -6.86 -4.45
C PRO A 574 24.25 -5.48 -4.65
N PRO A 575 22.94 -5.42 -4.97
CA PRO A 575 22.25 -4.17 -5.33
C PRO A 575 22.69 -3.12 -4.34
N ARG A 576 23.42 -2.08 -4.79
CA ARG A 576 24.23 -1.16 -3.97
C ARG A 576 23.62 -1.04 -2.58
N GLY A 577 24.03 -1.93 -1.67
CA GLY A 577 23.51 -1.93 -0.33
C GLY A 577 23.89 -0.57 0.21
N LEU A 578 22.91 0.16 0.76
CA LEU A 578 23.04 1.43 1.47
C LEU A 578 24.47 1.95 1.41
N CYS A 579 24.76 2.92 0.54
CA CYS A 579 26.10 3.48 0.44
C CYS A 579 26.43 4.18 1.79
N LEU A 580 26.95 3.41 2.75
CA LEU A 580 27.26 3.82 4.11
C LEU A 580 28.62 4.54 4.19
N SER A 581 29.23 4.87 3.05
CA SER A 581 30.49 5.63 2.99
C SER A 581 30.24 7.09 3.32
N GLY A 582 30.19 7.43 4.62
CA GLY A 582 30.09 8.83 5.05
C GLY A 582 30.22 9.10 6.55
N ALA A 583 29.95 8.14 7.43
CA ALA A 583 30.04 8.37 8.86
C ALA A 583 31.33 7.78 9.44
N LYS A 584 32.36 8.61 9.63
CA LYS A 584 33.41 8.31 10.62
C LYS A 584 32.77 8.43 12.00
N LEU A 585 32.50 7.30 12.66
CA LEU A 585 32.17 7.28 14.08
C LEU A 585 33.36 7.84 14.87
N PRO A 586 33.19 8.85 15.74
CA PRO A 586 34.23 9.23 16.67
C PRO A 586 34.28 8.18 17.78
N VAL A 587 35.08 7.13 17.60
CA VAL A 587 35.43 6.24 18.72
C VAL A 587 36.59 6.90 19.47
N LYS A 588 36.25 7.78 20.40
CA LYS A 588 37.12 8.05 21.54
C LYS A 588 36.40 7.51 22.77
N PRO A 589 36.86 6.41 23.40
CA PRO A 589 36.28 5.96 24.64
C PRO A 589 36.42 7.09 25.68
N PRO A 590 35.42 7.29 26.57
CA PRO A 590 35.56 8.22 27.67
C PRO A 590 36.73 7.76 28.55
N THR A 591 37.74 8.60 28.69
CA THR A 591 38.72 8.50 29.76
C THR A 591 37.97 8.62 31.08
N VAL A 592 37.83 7.49 31.78
CA VAL A 592 37.42 7.46 33.18
C VAL A 592 38.54 8.11 33.97
N SER A 593 38.29 9.31 34.51
CA SER A 593 39.15 9.91 35.52
C SER A 593 38.94 9.14 36.83
N GLU A 594 40.01 8.57 37.37
CA GLU A 594 40.08 7.98 38.72
C GLU A 594 39.95 9.06 39.81
N GLU A 595 38.82 9.74 39.90
CA GLU A 595 38.50 10.63 41.03
C GLU A 595 36.99 10.57 41.30
N SER A 596 36.51 9.42 41.78
CA SER A 596 35.23 9.31 42.52
C SER A 596 35.02 7.88 43.03
N MET A 597 35.90 7.43 43.91
CA MET A 597 35.59 6.37 44.87
C MET A 597 35.94 6.83 46.27
N GLN A 598 35.27 7.88 46.73
CA GLN A 598 35.00 8.14 48.15
C GLN A 598 33.68 8.92 48.25
N HIS A 599 32.57 8.18 48.35
CA HIS A 599 31.51 8.38 49.35
C HIS A 599 30.40 7.34 49.20
#